data_AF-R3WVL4-F1
#
_entry.id   AF-R3WVL4-F1
#
_cell.length_a   1.000
_cell.length_b   1.000
_cell.length_c   1.000
_cell.angle_alpha   90.00
_cell.angle_beta   90.00
_cell.angle_gamma   90.00
#
_symmetry.space_group_name_H-M   'P 1'
#
loop_
_entity.id
_entity.type
_entity.pdbx_description
1 polymer ?
#
loop_
_entity_poly.entity_id
_entity_poly.type
_entity_poly.pdbx_seq_one_letter_code
_entity_poly.pdbx_strand_id
1 'polypeptide(L)'
;MKNNLLLTLGVLLGIGMISNTQQVSAHDLDTVNSDGSILPYETILKSIPTELEPFDGKKELLESFTSLPDNALEFEIDDQKNANPYLIHGPDNRTVVSDTTGNPYRRIALVLATFPNGLTYRGSGNLISQNVLLTAGHVIYSKNDGGWATKVSVFPGYDGINNRAPYGEISSVGLSTTSGWVNSRDADSDIGIIRLNKNIGLTTGWFGLTKSTMGSITLSGYHGDFNDYKMRTESGSIGNLSATRIYYTLDNTGGSSGSAIYNTNNRIVGVNAYSSSPMNYAVRINTEKYNLIQNWIGSNTKDPNDEIKFITNEPYMDQRHNHNPIETGKNLRKVTINDIPHEQMAKGMAEFTRQNTWDMLTNGNVFLIEYPDRLMMKVVGIKHEWTSYMMSESLRLTRGQVLNYQEFNVRKVTQADGKYDWIEIDNLPKDWQAISNRLRKNLREKYAQKFLSTRVSYGKQSNGKFYLDVINIESLDRANELSTRLNRWFPGATNEYTTPKITMQ
;
A
#
# COMPACT_ATOMS: atom_id res chain seq x y z
N MET A 1 -57.74 31.78 38.96
CA MET A 1 -58.05 31.55 37.53
C MET A 1 -56.78 31.09 36.83
N LYS A 2 -56.80 29.84 36.30
CA LYS A 2 -55.94 29.17 35.29
C LYS A 2 -54.40 29.31 35.30
N ASN A 3 -53.74 28.15 35.51
CA ASN A 3 -52.62 27.48 34.79
C ASN A 3 -51.38 28.30 34.34
N ASN A 4 -50.14 27.80 34.22
CA ASN A 4 -49.35 26.59 34.53
C ASN A 4 -47.92 26.97 34.07
N LEU A 5 -46.82 26.54 34.73
CA LEU A 5 -45.71 25.82 34.08
C LEU A 5 -44.60 25.40 35.06
N LEU A 6 -44.00 24.26 34.72
CA LEU A 6 -43.11 23.38 35.47
C LEU A 6 -41.77 23.99 35.91
N LEU A 7 -41.32 23.59 37.11
CA LEU A 7 -39.92 23.56 37.53
C LEU A 7 -39.41 22.11 37.42
N THR A 8 -38.29 21.89 36.72
CA THR A 8 -37.55 20.62 36.77
C THR A 8 -36.11 20.87 37.21
N LEU A 9 -35.74 20.19 38.30
CA LEU A 9 -34.41 20.06 38.89
C LEU A 9 -33.41 19.42 37.91
N GLY A 10 -32.22 19.98 37.80
CA GLY A 10 -31.03 19.31 37.27
C GLY A 10 -29.92 19.32 38.32
N VAL A 11 -29.59 18.14 38.86
CA VAL A 11 -28.49 17.92 39.82
C VAL A 11 -27.24 17.51 39.04
N LEU A 12 -26.13 18.20 39.32
CA LEU A 12 -24.76 17.85 38.92
C LEU A 12 -24.32 16.52 39.54
N LEU A 13 -23.68 15.66 38.73
CA LEU A 13 -22.67 14.70 39.19
C LEU A 13 -21.54 14.66 38.17
N GLY A 14 -20.37 15.11 38.59
CA GLY A 14 -19.14 15.07 37.78
C GLY A 14 -18.50 13.68 37.79
N ILE A 15 -17.95 13.30 36.64
CA ILE A 15 -16.87 12.32 36.54
C ILE A 15 -15.77 12.99 35.73
N GLY A 16 -14.66 13.30 36.39
CA GLY A 16 -13.45 13.76 35.73
C GLY A 16 -12.87 12.63 34.89
N MET A 17 -12.61 12.90 33.61
CA MET A 17 -11.66 12.11 32.84
C MET A 17 -10.36 12.90 32.75
N ILE A 18 -9.32 12.35 33.38
CA ILE A 18 -7.93 12.74 33.12
C ILE A 18 -7.56 12.07 31.79
N SER A 19 -7.63 12.81 30.69
CA SER A 19 -6.96 12.41 29.45
C SER A 19 -5.58 13.06 29.45
N ASN A 20 -4.59 12.33 29.96
CA ASN A 20 -3.18 12.66 29.75
C ASN A 20 -2.79 12.15 28.35
N THR A 21 -3.34 12.76 27.30
CA THR A 21 -2.80 12.61 25.95
C THR A 21 -1.64 13.58 25.86
N GLN A 22 -0.41 13.08 25.91
CA GLN A 22 0.71 13.81 25.32
C GLN A 22 0.31 14.11 23.87
N GLN A 23 0.05 15.37 23.60
CA GLN A 23 -0.20 15.89 22.28
C GLN A 23 1.13 15.77 21.52
N VAL A 24 1.34 14.65 20.82
CA VAL A 24 2.42 14.55 19.84
C VAL A 24 2.13 15.65 18.82
N SER A 25 3.02 16.63 18.71
CA SER A 25 2.88 17.70 17.72
C SER A 25 2.82 17.06 16.33
N ALA A 26 1.79 17.38 15.54
CA ALA A 26 1.69 16.91 14.17
C ALA A 26 2.96 17.27 13.41
N HIS A 27 3.61 16.27 12.79
CA HIS A 27 4.83 16.48 12.02
C HIS A 27 4.42 16.97 10.62
N ASP A 28 5.14 17.93 10.03
CA ASP A 28 4.77 18.52 8.72
C ASP A 28 4.77 17.50 7.58
N LEU A 29 5.47 16.38 7.74
CA LEU A 29 5.50 15.25 6.80
C LEU A 29 4.50 14.12 7.13
N ASP A 30 3.57 14.32 8.09
CA ASP A 30 2.46 13.38 8.27
C ASP A 30 1.70 13.25 6.95
N THR A 31 1.43 12.02 6.53
CA THR A 31 0.70 11.79 5.27
C THR A 31 -0.78 12.04 5.49
N VAL A 32 -1.35 12.98 4.74
CA VAL A 32 -2.79 13.22 4.68
C VAL A 32 -3.31 12.62 3.37
N ASN A 33 -4.31 11.76 3.45
CA ASN A 33 -4.94 11.11 2.30
C ASN A 33 -6.27 11.78 1.94
N SER A 34 -6.69 11.63 0.68
CA SER A 34 -7.98 12.14 0.19
C SER A 34 -9.20 11.50 0.85
N ASP A 35 -9.05 10.35 1.50
CA ASP A 35 -10.11 9.70 2.30
C ASP A 35 -10.22 10.27 3.73
N GLY A 36 -9.39 11.27 4.07
CA GLY A 36 -9.34 11.91 5.38
C GLY A 36 -8.45 11.19 6.40
N SER A 37 -7.86 10.04 6.06
CA SER A 37 -6.91 9.36 6.95
C SER A 37 -5.57 10.10 7.04
N ILE A 38 -4.99 10.08 8.24
CA ILE A 38 -3.68 10.66 8.52
C ILE A 38 -2.75 9.55 9.02
N LEU A 39 -1.59 9.40 8.39
CA LEU A 39 -0.54 8.49 8.83
C LEU A 39 0.64 9.29 9.39
N PRO A 40 0.94 9.19 10.70
CA PRO A 40 2.02 9.94 11.30
C PRO A 40 3.38 9.54 10.74
N TYR A 41 4.22 10.52 10.42
CA TYR A 41 5.55 10.32 9.83
C TYR A 41 6.47 9.46 10.71
N GLU A 42 6.36 9.59 12.03
CA GLU A 42 7.15 8.81 13.00
C GLU A 42 6.94 7.29 12.88
N THR A 43 5.79 6.85 12.35
CA THR A 43 5.48 5.42 12.16
C THR A 43 6.26 4.77 11.01
N ILE A 44 6.88 5.57 10.14
CA ILE A 44 7.60 5.13 8.93
C ILE A 44 8.97 4.49 9.27
N LEU A 45 9.50 4.69 10.49
CA LEU A 45 10.91 4.46 10.83
C LEU A 45 11.37 3.00 11.08
N LYS A 46 10.65 1.94 10.66
CA LYS A 46 10.98 0.56 11.10
C LYS A 46 11.65 -0.39 10.11
N SER A 47 11.82 -0.05 8.83
CA SER A 47 12.67 -0.83 7.91
C SER A 47 12.76 -0.19 6.53
N ILE A 48 13.94 0.24 6.06
CA ILE A 48 14.15 0.50 4.62
C ILE A 48 15.57 0.07 4.21
N PRO A 49 15.72 -0.92 3.30
CA PRO A 49 16.92 -1.12 2.51
C PRO A 49 16.93 -0.28 1.22
N THR A 50 18.14 0.14 0.81
CA THR A 50 18.65 0.53 -0.53
C THR A 50 17.93 1.65 -1.34
N GLU A 51 18.67 2.35 -2.19
CA GLU A 51 18.14 3.37 -3.11
C GLU A 51 17.04 2.80 -4.03
N LEU A 52 15.97 3.56 -4.31
CA LEU A 52 14.98 3.15 -5.30
C LEU A 52 15.66 3.16 -6.66
N GLU A 53 15.79 2.00 -7.28
CA GLU A 53 16.38 1.87 -8.60
C GLU A 53 15.36 2.16 -9.70
N PRO A 54 15.77 2.82 -10.80
CA PRO A 54 14.92 2.97 -11.96
C PRO A 54 14.61 1.58 -12.57
N PHE A 55 13.38 1.40 -13.03
CA PHE A 55 12.94 0.19 -13.71
C PHE A 55 12.63 0.48 -15.17
N ASP A 56 13.07 -0.40 -16.07
CA ASP A 56 12.72 -0.33 -17.47
C ASP A 56 11.50 -1.21 -17.75
N GLY A 57 10.36 -0.57 -18.05
CA GLY A 57 9.13 -1.27 -18.39
C GLY A 57 9.14 -1.89 -19.79
N LYS A 58 8.05 -2.59 -20.13
CA LYS A 58 7.91 -3.37 -21.37
C LYS A 58 7.82 -2.54 -22.66
N LYS A 59 7.50 -1.24 -22.57
CA LYS A 59 7.33 -0.31 -23.71
C LYS A 59 6.20 -0.67 -24.68
N GLU A 60 5.23 -1.47 -24.23
CA GLU A 60 4.02 -1.78 -25.00
C GLU A 60 3.12 -0.53 -25.08
N LEU A 61 2.78 -0.09 -26.28
CA LEU A 61 1.91 1.08 -26.46
C LEU A 61 0.45 0.70 -26.23
N LEU A 62 -0.31 1.58 -25.57
CA LEU A 62 -1.76 1.46 -25.44
C LEU A 62 -2.51 2.28 -26.48
N GLU A 63 -1.84 3.29 -27.04
CA GLU A 63 -2.28 4.26 -28.06
C GLU A 63 -3.75 4.69 -27.96
N SER A 64 -3.96 5.91 -27.44
CA SER A 64 -5.25 6.59 -27.57
C SER A 64 -5.08 8.01 -28.10
N PHE A 65 -6.11 8.51 -28.76
CA PHE A 65 -6.20 9.90 -29.21
C PHE A 65 -7.27 10.59 -28.37
N THR A 66 -6.87 11.52 -27.51
CA THR A 66 -7.77 12.16 -26.55
C THR A 66 -7.65 13.67 -26.67
N SER A 67 -8.75 14.33 -27.04
CA SER A 67 -8.84 15.79 -26.98
C SER A 67 -8.74 16.24 -25.53
N LEU A 68 -7.69 16.99 -25.21
CA LEU A 68 -7.54 17.64 -23.92
C LEU A 68 -8.31 18.97 -23.91
N PRO A 69 -8.74 19.47 -22.74
CA PRO A 69 -9.41 20.76 -22.64
C PRO A 69 -8.48 21.89 -23.14
N ASP A 70 -9.00 22.77 -23.99
CA ASP A 70 -8.26 23.93 -24.51
C ASP A 70 -7.94 24.97 -23.42
N ASN A 71 -8.58 24.87 -22.24
CA ASN A 71 -8.57 25.87 -21.17
C ASN A 71 -8.15 25.31 -19.79
N ALA A 72 -7.35 24.25 -19.72
CA ALA A 72 -6.80 23.84 -18.42
C ALA A 72 -5.94 24.97 -17.85
N LEU A 73 -6.30 25.41 -16.64
CA LEU A 73 -5.63 26.52 -15.98
C LEU A 73 -4.26 26.09 -15.43
N GLU A 74 -3.41 27.08 -15.21
CA GLU A 74 -2.18 26.90 -14.44
C GLU A 74 -2.47 27.15 -12.96
N PHE A 75 -1.78 26.43 -12.09
CA PHE A 75 -1.88 26.69 -10.66
C PHE A 75 -1.23 28.05 -10.35
N GLU A 76 -2.05 29.03 -9.98
CA GLU A 76 -1.56 30.28 -9.40
C GLU A 76 -1.34 30.08 -7.90
N ILE A 77 -0.09 30.16 -7.46
CA ILE A 77 0.25 30.15 -6.04
C ILE A 77 0.13 31.59 -5.54
N ASP A 78 -1.10 31.99 -5.23
CA ASP A 78 -1.34 33.25 -4.53
C ASP A 78 -0.90 33.10 -3.07
N ASP A 79 -0.05 34.02 -2.62
CA ASP A 79 0.54 34.15 -1.29
C ASP A 79 1.88 33.43 -1.03
N GLN A 80 2.99 34.07 -1.46
CA GLN A 80 4.04 34.53 -0.54
C GLN A 80 4.67 35.83 -1.06
N LYS A 81 4.71 36.87 -0.23
CA LYS A 81 5.46 38.12 -0.49
C LYS A 81 6.87 37.78 -1.01
N ASN A 82 7.10 38.01 -2.30
CA ASN A 82 8.34 37.83 -3.09
C ASN A 82 8.53 36.54 -3.92
N ALA A 83 7.54 35.63 -4.02
CA ALA A 83 7.59 34.53 -5.00
C ALA A 83 6.78 34.91 -6.24
N ASN A 84 7.45 35.18 -7.37
CA ASN A 84 6.78 35.16 -8.68
C ASN A 84 6.64 33.69 -9.08
N PRO A 85 5.56 33.23 -9.73
CA PRO A 85 5.32 31.80 -9.75
C PRO A 85 6.31 31.05 -10.65
N TYR A 86 6.89 31.68 -11.67
CA TYR A 86 7.78 31.02 -12.63
C TYR A 86 8.77 31.98 -13.30
N LEU A 87 10.01 31.54 -13.55
CA LEU A 87 11.06 32.39 -14.12
C LEU A 87 11.73 31.72 -15.33
N ILE A 88 11.71 32.41 -16.47
CA ILE A 88 12.56 32.13 -17.63
C ILE A 88 13.86 32.91 -17.47
N HIS A 89 15.01 32.24 -17.55
CA HIS A 89 16.33 32.78 -17.32
C HIS A 89 17.01 33.18 -18.63
N GLY A 90 16.78 34.42 -19.07
CA GLY A 90 17.34 34.89 -20.34
C GLY A 90 16.57 34.31 -21.53
N PRO A 91 17.23 33.80 -22.58
CA PRO A 91 16.57 33.06 -23.64
C PRO A 91 15.95 31.76 -23.10
N ASP A 92 14.74 31.43 -23.56
CA ASP A 92 14.10 30.14 -23.26
C ASP A 92 14.87 28.99 -23.92
N ASN A 93 15.43 28.11 -23.10
CA ASN A 93 16.28 26.99 -23.53
C ASN A 93 15.54 25.64 -23.53
N ARG A 94 14.24 25.63 -23.24
CA ARG A 94 13.43 24.41 -23.27
C ARG A 94 13.28 23.91 -24.70
N THR A 95 13.44 22.60 -24.88
CA THR A 95 13.26 21.94 -26.18
C THR A 95 12.11 20.95 -26.13
N VAL A 96 11.36 20.82 -27.23
CA VAL A 96 10.29 19.83 -27.34
C VAL A 96 10.89 18.43 -27.39
N VAL A 97 10.35 17.51 -26.59
CA VAL A 97 10.72 16.10 -26.62
C VAL A 97 10.12 15.47 -27.88
N SER A 98 10.98 15.04 -28.82
CA SER A 98 10.55 14.46 -30.10
C SER A 98 10.02 13.03 -30.00
N ASP A 99 10.49 12.26 -29.01
CA ASP A 99 10.03 10.89 -28.73
C ASP A 99 9.77 10.73 -27.23
N THR A 100 8.51 10.87 -26.85
CA THR A 100 8.05 10.69 -25.45
C THR A 100 7.88 9.22 -25.07
N THR A 101 8.02 8.27 -26.00
CA THR A 101 7.99 6.83 -25.73
C THR A 101 9.37 6.29 -25.32
N GLY A 102 10.42 7.07 -25.59
CA GLY A 102 11.79 6.82 -25.16
C GLY A 102 12.04 6.98 -23.65
N ASN A 103 13.21 6.52 -23.19
CA ASN A 103 13.66 6.78 -21.83
C ASN A 103 14.29 8.19 -21.71
N PRO A 104 14.09 8.90 -20.58
CA PRO A 104 13.17 8.56 -19.48
C PRO A 104 11.74 9.08 -19.68
N TYR A 105 11.47 9.77 -20.79
CA TYR A 105 10.26 10.57 -21.04
C TYR A 105 8.94 9.82 -20.86
N ARG A 106 8.86 8.53 -21.21
CA ARG A 106 7.63 7.74 -21.03
C ARG A 106 7.18 7.59 -19.57
N ARG A 107 8.08 7.87 -18.62
CA ARG A 107 7.82 7.82 -17.17
C ARG A 107 7.24 9.13 -16.64
N ILE A 108 7.20 10.17 -17.47
CA ILE A 108 6.70 11.51 -17.13
C ILE A 108 5.30 11.67 -17.72
N ALA A 109 4.37 12.16 -16.93
CA ALA A 109 2.96 12.24 -17.27
C ALA A 109 2.43 13.67 -17.18
N LEU A 110 1.54 14.01 -18.10
CA LEU A 110 0.66 15.16 -17.97
C LEU A 110 -0.41 14.81 -16.94
N VAL A 111 -0.69 15.74 -16.04
CA VAL A 111 -1.72 15.59 -15.01
C VAL A 111 -2.77 16.66 -15.22
N LEU A 112 -4.04 16.26 -15.30
CA LEU A 112 -5.19 17.16 -15.28
C LEU A 112 -6.00 16.90 -14.02
N ALA A 113 -6.11 17.91 -13.16
CA ALA A 113 -6.79 17.82 -11.86
C ALA A 113 -8.00 18.76 -11.81
N THR A 114 -9.18 18.20 -11.63
CA THR A 114 -10.44 18.96 -11.48
C THR A 114 -10.80 19.09 -10.01
N PHE A 115 -11.00 20.32 -9.54
CA PHE A 115 -11.27 20.62 -8.13
C PHE A 115 -12.78 20.81 -7.85
N PRO A 116 -13.20 20.85 -6.56
CA PRO A 116 -14.59 21.05 -6.17
C PRO A 116 -15.27 22.28 -6.76
N ASN A 117 -14.51 23.34 -7.08
CA ASN A 117 -15.02 24.52 -7.77
C ASN A 117 -15.31 24.31 -9.28
N GLY A 118 -15.04 23.11 -9.82
CA GLY A 118 -15.25 22.75 -11.23
C GLY A 118 -14.09 23.15 -12.17
N LEU A 119 -13.09 23.87 -11.68
CA LEU A 119 -11.93 24.25 -12.47
C LEU A 119 -10.99 23.06 -12.65
N THR A 120 -10.39 22.95 -13.83
CA THR A 120 -9.37 21.95 -14.15
C THR A 120 -8.04 22.64 -14.34
N TYR A 121 -7.05 22.18 -13.61
CA TYR A 121 -5.68 22.66 -13.68
C TYR A 121 -4.78 21.59 -14.28
N ARG A 122 -3.74 22.05 -14.99
CA ARG A 122 -2.68 21.17 -15.50
C ARG A 122 -1.46 21.17 -14.58
N GLY A 123 -0.81 20.02 -14.51
CA GLY A 123 0.46 19.81 -13.84
C GLY A 123 1.24 18.68 -14.50
N SER A 124 2.34 18.30 -13.88
CA SER A 124 3.21 17.22 -14.29
C SER A 124 3.36 16.19 -13.16
N GLY A 125 3.72 14.96 -13.52
CA GLY A 125 4.02 13.92 -12.53
C GLY A 125 4.92 12.83 -13.11
N ASN A 126 5.49 12.00 -12.23
CA ASN A 126 6.56 11.07 -12.59
C ASN A 126 6.32 9.72 -11.94
N LEU A 127 6.34 8.64 -12.72
CA LEU A 127 6.16 7.30 -12.19
C LEU A 127 7.34 6.92 -11.31
N ILE A 128 7.04 6.47 -10.10
CA ILE A 128 8.01 6.02 -9.07
C ILE A 128 7.70 4.59 -8.57
N SER A 129 6.68 3.94 -9.14
CA SER A 129 6.33 2.54 -8.91
C SER A 129 5.44 2.05 -10.05
N GLN A 130 4.96 0.82 -9.97
CA GLN A 130 4.00 0.25 -10.92
C GLN A 130 2.73 1.10 -11.08
N ASN A 131 2.23 1.73 -10.02
CA ASN A 131 0.97 2.48 -9.99
C ASN A 131 1.00 3.72 -9.10
N VAL A 132 2.18 4.31 -8.87
CA VAL A 132 2.35 5.54 -8.09
C VAL A 132 3.02 6.60 -8.96
N LEU A 133 2.37 7.75 -9.06
CA LEU A 133 2.90 8.94 -9.70
C LEU A 133 3.28 9.97 -8.61
N LEU A 134 4.52 10.44 -8.61
CA LEU A 134 5.01 11.53 -7.76
C LEU A 134 4.72 12.88 -8.44
N THR A 135 4.19 13.84 -7.69
CA THR A 135 3.89 15.21 -8.14
C THR A 135 4.03 16.21 -6.99
N ALA A 136 3.71 17.48 -7.21
CA ALA A 136 3.61 18.48 -6.15
C ALA A 136 2.29 18.33 -5.39
N GLY A 137 2.26 18.69 -4.11
CA GLY A 137 1.05 18.64 -3.29
C GLY A 137 -0.05 19.57 -3.82
N HIS A 138 0.33 20.76 -4.29
CA HIS A 138 -0.62 21.74 -4.83
C HIS A 138 -1.32 21.27 -6.11
N VAL A 139 -0.73 20.34 -6.86
CA VAL A 139 -1.35 19.76 -8.07
C VAL A 139 -2.62 18.95 -7.72
N ILE A 140 -2.70 18.43 -6.50
CA ILE A 140 -3.76 17.49 -6.07
C ILE A 140 -4.58 17.99 -4.87
N TYR A 141 -4.11 19.02 -4.17
CA TYR A 141 -4.79 19.64 -3.04
C TYR A 141 -4.60 21.17 -3.05
N SER A 142 -5.71 21.90 -3.04
CA SER A 142 -5.72 23.35 -2.92
C SER A 142 -6.85 23.79 -1.99
N LYS A 143 -6.49 24.43 -0.89
CA LYS A 143 -7.47 24.99 0.05
C LYS A 143 -8.29 26.13 -0.58
N ASN A 144 -7.75 26.83 -1.57
CA ASN A 144 -8.49 27.87 -2.32
C ASN A 144 -9.57 27.26 -3.24
N ASP A 145 -9.31 26.06 -3.76
CA ASP A 145 -10.20 25.39 -4.71
C ASP A 145 -11.16 24.37 -4.06
N GLY A 146 -11.20 24.34 -2.73
CA GLY A 146 -12.13 23.49 -1.95
C GLY A 146 -11.52 22.20 -1.39
N GLY A 147 -10.20 22.04 -1.44
CA GLY A 147 -9.46 20.92 -0.86
C GLY A 147 -8.90 19.97 -1.92
N TRP A 148 -9.17 18.68 -1.79
CA TRP A 148 -8.68 17.65 -2.71
C TRP A 148 -9.29 17.79 -4.10
N ALA A 149 -8.49 17.52 -5.14
CA ALA A 149 -9.01 17.32 -6.49
C ALA A 149 -10.03 16.16 -6.49
N THR A 150 -11.16 16.38 -7.16
CA THR A 150 -12.26 15.41 -7.26
C THR A 150 -12.07 14.41 -8.40
N LYS A 151 -11.28 14.79 -9.41
CA LYS A 151 -10.88 13.93 -10.52
C LYS A 151 -9.45 14.27 -10.90
N VAL A 152 -8.60 13.25 -11.04
CA VAL A 152 -7.25 13.40 -11.58
C VAL A 152 -7.04 12.40 -12.73
N SER A 153 -6.78 12.93 -13.92
CA SER A 153 -6.45 12.17 -15.13
C SER A 153 -4.97 12.31 -15.45
N VAL A 154 -4.31 11.18 -15.72
CA VAL A 154 -2.86 11.07 -15.91
C VAL A 154 -2.59 10.48 -17.29
N PHE A 155 -1.72 11.15 -18.05
CA PHE A 155 -1.34 10.75 -19.42
C PHE A 155 0.18 10.56 -19.51
N PRO A 156 0.71 9.34 -19.23
CA PRO A 156 2.13 9.08 -19.35
C PRO A 156 2.61 9.27 -20.79
N GLY A 157 3.74 9.93 -20.97
CA GLY A 157 4.37 10.16 -22.27
C GLY A 157 3.50 10.89 -23.31
N TYR A 158 2.53 11.71 -22.88
CA TYR A 158 1.72 12.51 -23.79
C TYR A 158 2.61 13.37 -24.71
N ASP A 159 2.44 13.27 -26.02
CA ASP A 159 3.32 13.93 -27.00
C ASP A 159 2.69 15.18 -27.63
N GLY A 160 1.37 15.37 -27.48
CA GLY A 160 0.62 16.48 -28.09
C GLY A 160 0.60 16.47 -29.63
N ILE A 161 1.15 15.45 -30.29
CA ILE A 161 1.14 15.31 -31.74
C ILE A 161 -0.20 14.69 -32.14
N ASN A 162 -1.09 15.49 -32.73
CA ASN A 162 -2.45 15.07 -33.07
C ASN A 162 -3.22 14.50 -31.87
N ASN A 163 -3.04 15.10 -30.69
CA ASN A 163 -3.68 14.68 -29.43
C ASN A 163 -3.37 13.23 -29.01
N ARG A 164 -2.18 12.72 -29.36
CA ARG A 164 -1.75 11.35 -29.06
C ARG A 164 -1.29 11.21 -27.61
N ALA A 165 -1.88 10.22 -26.93
CA ALA A 165 -1.50 9.71 -25.62
C ALA A 165 -0.99 8.26 -25.78
N PRO A 166 0.33 8.05 -25.93
CA PRO A 166 0.90 6.73 -26.25
C PRO A 166 0.57 5.64 -25.22
N TYR A 167 0.35 6.02 -23.97
CA TYR A 167 0.05 5.12 -22.85
C TYR A 167 -1.34 5.33 -22.27
N GLY A 168 -2.22 6.02 -23.00
CA GLY A 168 -3.63 6.21 -22.61
C GLY A 168 -3.86 7.19 -21.47
N GLU A 169 -5.14 7.35 -21.14
CA GLU A 169 -5.59 8.01 -19.91
C GLU A 169 -5.68 7.01 -18.75
N ILE A 170 -5.09 7.38 -17.63
CA ILE A 170 -5.09 6.63 -16.38
C ILE A 170 -5.75 7.48 -15.30
N SER A 171 -6.68 6.91 -14.55
CA SER A 171 -7.40 7.65 -13.50
C SER A 171 -6.76 7.44 -12.14
N SER A 172 -6.81 8.48 -11.30
CA SER A 172 -6.45 8.35 -9.89
C SER A 172 -7.46 7.53 -9.09
N VAL A 173 -6.98 6.78 -8.10
CA VAL A 173 -7.80 6.08 -7.10
C VAL A 173 -7.48 6.53 -5.66
N GLY A 174 -6.45 7.34 -5.48
CA GLY A 174 -6.13 7.91 -4.18
C GLY A 174 -5.10 9.03 -4.33
N LEU A 175 -5.24 10.05 -3.51
CA LEU A 175 -4.33 11.19 -3.47
C LEU A 175 -3.75 11.28 -2.06
N SER A 176 -2.46 11.57 -1.97
CA SER A 176 -1.80 11.78 -0.68
C SER A 176 -0.82 12.95 -0.79
N THR A 177 -0.77 13.79 0.23
CA THR A 177 0.23 14.85 0.39
C THR A 177 0.57 15.00 1.86
N THR A 178 1.35 16.02 2.21
CA THR A 178 1.85 16.24 3.56
C THR A 178 0.90 17.13 4.37
N SER A 179 0.90 16.99 5.69
CA SER A 179 0.16 17.86 6.60
C SER A 179 0.67 19.31 6.54
N GLY A 180 1.97 19.52 6.34
CA GLY A 180 2.57 20.84 6.14
C GLY A 180 2.02 21.54 4.90
N TRP A 181 1.81 20.81 3.80
CA TRP A 181 1.11 21.39 2.65
C TRP A 181 -0.36 21.68 2.95
N VAL A 182 -1.09 20.71 3.52
CA VAL A 182 -2.54 20.83 3.78
C VAL A 182 -2.87 21.97 4.74
N ASN A 183 -2.09 22.12 5.80
CA ASN A 183 -2.40 23.02 6.92
C ASN A 183 -1.85 24.42 6.73
N SER A 184 -0.62 24.54 6.24
CA SER A 184 0.13 25.81 6.19
C SER A 184 0.60 26.23 4.80
N ARG A 185 0.34 25.43 3.75
CA ARG A 185 0.89 25.63 2.40
C ARG A 185 2.40 25.79 2.41
N ASP A 186 3.06 25.01 3.25
CA ASP A 186 4.51 25.05 3.36
C ASP A 186 5.15 24.52 2.07
N ALA A 187 5.85 25.41 1.35
CA ALA A 187 6.57 25.07 0.13
C ALA A 187 7.68 24.03 0.33
N ASP A 188 8.20 23.87 1.56
CA ASP A 188 9.17 22.81 1.88
C ASP A 188 8.52 21.43 1.96
N SER A 189 7.19 21.39 2.07
CA SER A 189 6.39 20.18 2.23
C SER A 189 5.45 19.94 1.04
N ASP A 190 5.56 20.74 -0.02
CA ASP A 190 4.72 20.67 -1.23
C ASP A 190 5.11 19.49 -2.15
N ILE A 191 4.76 18.29 -1.70
CA ILE A 191 5.00 17.04 -2.40
C ILE A 191 3.82 16.11 -2.18
N GLY A 192 3.46 15.35 -3.21
CA GLY A 192 2.32 14.45 -3.16
C GLY A 192 2.44 13.29 -4.12
N ILE A 193 1.55 12.31 -3.95
CA ILE A 193 1.43 11.18 -4.86
C ILE A 193 0.00 11.01 -5.34
N ILE A 194 -0.11 10.47 -6.55
CA ILE A 194 -1.34 9.98 -7.14
C ILE A 194 -1.21 8.46 -7.27
N ARG A 195 -2.11 7.72 -6.62
CA ARG A 195 -2.28 6.28 -6.81
C ARG A 195 -3.14 6.07 -8.04
N LEU A 196 -2.72 5.20 -8.94
CA LEU A 196 -3.34 4.97 -10.24
C LEU A 196 -4.16 3.68 -10.25
N ASN A 197 -5.28 3.67 -10.98
CA ASN A 197 -6.12 2.47 -11.19
C ASN A 197 -5.48 1.37 -12.05
N LYS A 198 -4.25 1.59 -12.55
CA LYS A 198 -3.53 0.67 -13.43
C LYS A 198 -2.05 0.63 -13.06
N ASN A 199 -1.45 -0.54 -13.20
CA ASN A 199 0.00 -0.76 -13.07
C ASN A 199 0.77 -0.28 -14.32
N ILE A 200 0.52 0.94 -14.78
CA ILE A 200 1.11 1.46 -16.02
C ILE A 200 2.64 1.55 -15.96
N GLY A 201 3.22 1.66 -14.76
CA GLY A 201 4.66 1.62 -14.51
C GLY A 201 5.34 0.31 -14.93
N LEU A 202 4.62 -0.82 -15.03
CA LEU A 202 5.17 -2.05 -15.60
C LEU A 202 5.42 -1.93 -17.11
N THR A 203 4.68 -1.04 -17.78
CA THR A 203 4.79 -0.76 -19.21
C THR A 203 5.77 0.38 -19.47
N THR A 204 5.63 1.50 -18.76
CA THR A 204 6.45 2.69 -18.97
C THR A 204 7.82 2.62 -18.26
N GLY A 205 7.92 1.79 -17.23
CA GLY A 205 8.99 1.92 -16.24
C GLY A 205 8.71 3.03 -15.24
N TRP A 206 9.63 3.22 -14.30
CA TRP A 206 9.59 4.30 -13.32
C TRP A 206 11.01 4.82 -13.03
N PHE A 207 11.07 6.04 -12.50
CA PHE A 207 12.31 6.64 -12.03
C PHE A 207 12.77 6.01 -10.72
N GLY A 208 14.09 5.99 -10.52
CA GLY A 208 14.64 5.81 -9.19
C GLY A 208 14.53 7.08 -8.35
N LEU A 209 14.96 7.00 -7.09
CA LEU A 209 15.06 8.13 -6.18
C LEU A 209 16.48 8.18 -5.62
N THR A 210 17.05 9.37 -5.47
CA THR A 210 18.31 9.52 -4.76
C THR A 210 18.31 10.80 -3.93
N LYS A 211 19.09 10.75 -2.85
CA LYS A 211 19.40 11.91 -2.02
C LYS A 211 20.62 12.67 -2.53
N SER A 212 21.37 12.07 -3.46
CA SER A 212 22.55 12.67 -4.07
C SER A 212 22.15 13.80 -5.01
N THR A 213 22.71 14.97 -4.77
CA THR A 213 22.50 16.19 -5.57
C THR A 213 23.74 16.50 -6.42
N MET A 214 24.49 15.47 -6.82
CA MET A 214 25.71 15.61 -7.62
C MET A 214 25.43 15.40 -9.10
N GLY A 215 26.09 16.18 -9.95
CA GLY A 215 26.04 16.03 -11.41
C GLY A 215 25.01 16.91 -12.10
N SER A 216 24.86 16.68 -13.41
CA SER A 216 23.86 17.38 -14.23
C SER A 216 22.46 16.92 -13.86
N ILE A 217 21.52 17.87 -13.89
CA ILE A 217 20.10 17.65 -13.69
C ILE A 217 19.34 17.98 -14.97
N THR A 218 18.23 17.29 -15.17
CA THR A 218 17.26 17.56 -16.23
C THR A 218 15.90 17.81 -15.59
N LEU A 219 15.22 18.85 -16.05
CA LEU A 219 13.81 19.09 -15.81
C LEU A 219 13.04 18.70 -17.07
N SER A 220 11.99 17.92 -16.93
CA SER A 220 11.11 17.58 -18.05
C SER A 220 9.66 17.47 -17.59
N GLY A 221 8.75 18.02 -18.37
CA GLY A 221 7.33 18.00 -18.07
C GLY A 221 6.52 18.87 -19.00
N TYR A 222 5.36 19.31 -18.53
CA TYR A 222 4.33 19.97 -19.34
C TYR A 222 4.19 21.43 -18.94
N HIS A 223 4.85 22.30 -19.70
CA HIS A 223 4.93 23.72 -19.45
C HIS A 223 3.73 24.45 -20.05
N GLY A 224 3.18 25.41 -19.31
CA GLY A 224 1.85 25.94 -19.59
C GLY A 224 1.80 27.14 -20.53
N ASP A 225 2.90 27.86 -20.65
CA ASP A 225 3.06 28.90 -21.67
C ASP A 225 2.92 28.39 -23.11
N PHE A 226 2.81 27.07 -23.30
CA PHE A 226 2.44 26.42 -24.55
C PHE A 226 1.08 25.72 -24.47
N ASN A 227 0.17 26.05 -25.38
CA ASN A 227 -1.16 25.44 -25.48
C ASN A 227 -1.16 24.07 -26.18
N ASP A 228 0.00 23.58 -26.63
CA ASP A 228 0.14 22.32 -27.37
C ASP A 228 0.28 21.08 -26.46
N TYR A 229 0.37 21.29 -25.14
CA TYR A 229 0.58 20.24 -24.13
C TYR A 229 1.77 19.32 -24.46
N LYS A 230 2.76 19.78 -25.24
CA LYS A 230 3.93 18.96 -25.55
C LYS A 230 4.89 18.95 -24.37
N MET A 231 5.42 17.77 -24.08
CA MET A 231 6.51 17.63 -23.13
C MET A 231 7.73 18.40 -23.62
N ARG A 232 8.32 19.19 -22.73
CA ARG A 232 9.56 19.92 -22.97
C ARG A 232 10.60 19.55 -21.93
N THR A 233 11.86 19.70 -22.30
CA THR A 233 13.02 19.31 -21.50
C THR A 233 14.12 20.35 -21.56
N GLU A 234 14.80 20.52 -20.43
CA GLU A 234 16.01 21.33 -20.32
C GLU A 234 16.97 20.67 -19.31
N SER A 235 18.27 20.73 -19.60
CA SER A 235 19.32 20.20 -18.73
C SER A 235 20.29 21.28 -18.31
N GLY A 236 20.85 21.11 -17.13
CA GLY A 236 21.83 22.03 -16.56
C GLY A 236 22.38 21.49 -15.25
N SER A 237 22.58 22.39 -14.28
CA SER A 237 23.21 22.07 -13.00
C SER A 237 22.45 22.70 -11.85
N ILE A 238 22.60 22.11 -10.67
CA ILE A 238 22.11 22.69 -9.43
C ILE A 238 22.94 23.93 -9.10
N GLY A 239 22.28 25.08 -8.93
CA GLY A 239 22.93 26.34 -8.58
C GLY A 239 23.13 26.49 -7.07
N ASN A 240 22.15 26.07 -6.26
CA ASN A 240 22.24 26.13 -4.79
C ASN A 240 21.34 25.07 -4.13
N LEU A 241 21.58 24.78 -2.85
CA LEU A 241 20.85 23.79 -2.05
C LEU A 241 20.54 24.34 -0.66
N SER A 242 19.35 24.00 -0.13
CA SER A 242 19.07 24.04 1.31
C SER A 242 18.84 22.63 1.85
N ALA A 243 18.45 22.51 3.12
CA ALA A 243 18.04 21.25 3.71
C ALA A 243 16.81 20.62 3.01
N THR A 244 15.95 21.45 2.42
CA THR A 244 14.63 21.09 1.91
C THR A 244 14.42 21.44 0.44
N ARG A 245 15.29 22.26 -0.17
CA ARG A 245 15.12 22.78 -1.54
C ARG A 245 16.36 22.58 -2.41
N ILE A 246 16.11 22.46 -3.72
CA ILE A 246 17.12 22.55 -4.78
C ILE A 246 16.82 23.78 -5.61
N TYR A 247 17.83 24.61 -5.88
CA TYR A 247 17.73 25.80 -6.71
C TYR A 247 18.51 25.64 -8.01
N TYR A 248 17.95 26.13 -9.11
CA TYR A 248 18.52 26.04 -10.45
C TYR A 248 18.00 27.16 -11.36
N THR A 249 18.57 27.26 -12.56
CA THR A 249 18.20 28.24 -13.58
C THR A 249 17.56 27.61 -14.82
N LEU A 250 17.16 26.33 -14.74
CA LEU A 250 16.33 25.69 -15.75
C LEU A 250 14.98 26.41 -15.81
N ASP A 251 14.54 26.74 -17.01
CA ASP A 251 13.31 27.44 -17.32
C ASP A 251 12.08 26.58 -16.96
N ASN A 252 11.11 27.19 -16.30
CA ASN A 252 9.82 26.55 -16.01
C ASN A 252 8.69 27.60 -16.01
N THR A 253 7.45 27.11 -16.09
CA THR A 253 6.20 27.89 -16.12
C THR A 253 5.09 27.13 -15.40
N GLY A 254 3.90 27.72 -15.26
CA GLY A 254 2.75 27.02 -14.72
C GLY A 254 2.48 25.74 -15.49
N GLY A 255 2.05 24.68 -14.80
CA GLY A 255 1.97 23.33 -15.38
C GLY A 255 3.25 22.49 -15.24
N SER A 256 4.43 23.10 -15.12
CA SER A 256 5.67 22.38 -14.76
C SER A 256 5.68 21.88 -13.30
N SER A 257 4.69 22.29 -12.52
CA SER A 257 4.49 21.82 -11.15
C SER A 257 4.40 20.30 -11.09
N GLY A 258 5.22 19.69 -10.23
CA GLY A 258 5.32 18.25 -10.09
C GLY A 258 6.30 17.58 -11.06
N SER A 259 6.91 18.28 -12.01
CA SER A 259 7.96 17.72 -12.87
C SER A 259 9.15 17.24 -12.05
N ALA A 260 9.71 16.07 -12.41
CA ALA A 260 10.94 15.62 -11.78
C ALA A 260 12.12 16.50 -12.20
N ILE A 261 12.96 16.81 -11.22
CA ILE A 261 14.38 17.10 -11.43
C ILE A 261 15.10 15.77 -11.28
N TYR A 262 15.70 15.24 -12.34
CA TYR A 262 16.37 13.95 -12.32
C TYR A 262 17.80 14.02 -12.82
N ASN A 263 18.64 13.11 -12.35
CA ASN A 263 20.04 13.00 -12.78
C ASN A 263 20.19 12.07 -13.99
N THR A 264 21.41 11.98 -14.52
CA THR A 264 21.75 11.13 -15.67
C THR A 264 21.49 9.62 -15.46
N ASN A 265 21.32 9.17 -14.22
CA ASN A 265 20.98 7.80 -13.88
C ASN A 265 19.45 7.57 -13.79
N ASN A 266 18.63 8.53 -14.25
CA ASN A 266 17.17 8.49 -14.15
C ASN A 266 16.69 8.33 -12.70
N ARG A 267 17.35 9.01 -11.77
CA ARG A 267 16.92 9.12 -10.37
C ARG A 267 16.47 10.54 -10.07
N ILE A 268 15.27 10.69 -9.51
CA ILE A 268 14.72 11.97 -9.09
C ILE A 268 15.50 12.48 -7.88
N VAL A 269 15.93 13.73 -7.95
CA VAL A 269 16.61 14.48 -6.87
C VAL A 269 15.70 15.55 -6.25
N GLY A 270 14.65 15.98 -6.96
CA GLY A 270 13.65 16.92 -6.46
C GLY A 270 12.39 16.98 -7.31
N VAL A 271 11.33 17.58 -6.76
CA VAL A 271 10.04 17.80 -7.42
C VAL A 271 9.86 19.30 -7.64
N ASN A 272 9.77 19.73 -8.91
CA ASN A 272 9.62 21.13 -9.27
C ASN A 272 8.28 21.71 -8.78
N ALA A 273 8.29 22.94 -8.28
CA ALA A 273 7.05 23.59 -7.85
C ALA A 273 7.06 25.13 -7.90
N TYR A 274 8.22 25.81 -7.86
CA TYR A 274 8.25 27.26 -7.59
C TYR A 274 9.39 28.03 -8.27
N SER A 275 9.31 29.37 -8.20
CA SER A 275 10.44 30.27 -8.42
C SER A 275 10.65 31.29 -7.29
N SER A 276 11.90 31.72 -7.12
CA SER A 276 12.33 32.80 -6.23
C SER A 276 13.52 33.50 -6.89
N SER A 277 13.27 34.61 -7.56
CA SER A 277 14.31 35.36 -8.28
C SER A 277 15.57 35.54 -7.43
N PRO A 278 16.76 35.14 -7.92
CA PRO A 278 17.09 34.90 -9.32
C PRO A 278 17.05 33.42 -9.76
N MET A 279 16.33 32.52 -9.09
CA MET A 279 16.33 31.07 -9.40
C MET A 279 14.94 30.42 -9.33
N ASN A 280 14.77 29.33 -10.09
CA ASN A 280 13.70 28.37 -9.86
C ASN A 280 14.07 27.40 -8.72
N TYR A 281 13.07 26.81 -8.05
CA TYR A 281 13.32 25.83 -7.01
C TYR A 281 12.34 24.66 -6.95
N ALA A 282 12.86 23.54 -6.46
CA ALA A 282 12.17 22.28 -6.29
C ALA A 282 12.25 21.81 -4.83
N VAL A 283 11.25 21.04 -4.40
CA VAL A 283 11.31 20.29 -3.15
C VAL A 283 12.37 19.20 -3.27
N ARG A 284 13.39 19.23 -2.42
CA ARG A 284 14.53 18.30 -2.44
C ARG A 284 14.12 16.94 -1.89
N ILE A 285 14.55 15.86 -2.55
CA ILE A 285 14.47 14.50 -1.98
C ILE A 285 15.60 14.31 -0.95
N ASN A 286 15.41 14.89 0.24
CA ASN A 286 16.28 14.67 1.39
C ASN A 286 15.96 13.32 2.07
N THR A 287 16.66 12.97 3.16
CA THR A 287 16.43 11.69 3.85
C THR A 287 14.97 11.50 4.30
N GLU A 288 14.33 12.55 4.81
CA GLU A 288 12.97 12.43 5.34
C GLU A 288 11.96 12.21 4.24
N LYS A 289 12.05 13.01 3.17
CA LYS A 289 11.18 12.89 2.00
C LYS A 289 11.42 11.60 1.23
N TYR A 290 12.67 11.14 1.17
CA TYR A 290 12.99 9.82 0.62
C TYR A 290 12.25 8.71 1.38
N ASN A 291 12.30 8.70 2.71
CA ASN A 291 11.62 7.71 3.52
C ASN A 291 10.09 7.79 3.39
N LEU A 292 9.56 9.02 3.36
CA LEU A 292 8.14 9.28 3.13
C LEU A 292 7.67 8.67 1.79
N ILE A 293 8.38 8.96 0.70
CA ILE A 293 8.02 8.46 -0.64
C ILE A 293 8.16 6.94 -0.71
N GLN A 294 9.19 6.35 -0.10
CA GLN A 294 9.33 4.90 0.00
C GLN A 294 8.14 4.25 0.72
N ASN A 295 7.66 4.88 1.80
CA ASN A 295 6.46 4.43 2.48
C ASN A 295 5.20 4.59 1.60
N TRP A 296 5.08 5.66 0.83
CA TRP A 296 4.00 5.84 -0.13
C TRP A 296 3.97 4.76 -1.21
N ILE A 297 5.15 4.33 -1.69
CA ILE A 297 5.29 3.19 -2.60
C ILE A 297 4.90 1.88 -1.89
N GLY A 298 5.42 1.65 -0.68
CA GLY A 298 5.19 0.41 0.09
C GLY A 298 3.76 0.24 0.62
N SER A 299 3.03 1.33 0.85
CA SER A 299 1.63 1.34 1.31
C SER A 299 0.61 1.00 0.21
N ASN A 300 1.06 0.77 -1.03
CA ASN A 300 0.19 0.58 -2.19
C ASN A 300 -0.26 -0.87 -2.44
N THR A 301 -0.99 -1.42 -1.46
CA THR A 301 -1.89 -2.58 -1.65
C THR A 301 -3.36 -2.22 -1.41
N LYS A 302 -3.75 -0.93 -1.52
CA LYS A 302 -5.14 -0.50 -1.30
C LYS A 302 -5.60 0.52 -2.37
N ASP A 303 -6.41 0.05 -3.31
CA ASP A 303 -7.36 0.79 -4.14
C ASP A 303 -8.73 0.81 -3.41
N PRO A 304 -9.46 1.94 -3.33
CA PRO A 304 -10.83 2.01 -2.80
C PRO A 304 -11.89 1.21 -3.60
N ASN A 305 -11.56 0.62 -4.75
CA ASN A 305 -12.37 -0.41 -5.42
C ASN A 305 -11.95 -1.86 -5.07
N ASP A 306 -11.02 -2.05 -4.14
CA ASP A 306 -10.57 -3.36 -3.65
C ASP A 306 -11.66 -4.02 -2.78
N GLU A 307 -12.66 -4.64 -3.42
CA GLU A 307 -13.12 -5.90 -2.85
C GLU A 307 -11.94 -6.89 -2.93
N ILE A 308 -11.15 -6.93 -1.86
CA ILE A 308 -10.20 -8.01 -1.61
C ILE A 308 -11.04 -9.29 -1.49
N LYS A 309 -11.05 -10.11 -2.55
CA LYS A 309 -11.79 -11.38 -2.53
C LYS A 309 -10.88 -12.47 -2.02
N PHE A 310 -11.27 -13.08 -0.90
CA PHE A 310 -10.69 -14.38 -0.53
C PHE A 310 -11.20 -15.42 -1.52
N ILE A 311 -10.32 -16.02 -2.31
CA ILE A 311 -10.69 -17.12 -3.21
C ILE A 311 -10.82 -18.39 -2.37
N THR A 312 -12.06 -18.74 -2.02
CA THR A 312 -12.39 -19.83 -1.10
C THR A 312 -12.97 -21.09 -1.74
N ASN A 313 -13.02 -21.20 -3.07
CA ASN A 313 -13.64 -22.36 -3.73
C ASN A 313 -12.79 -23.64 -3.58
N GLU A 314 -13.03 -24.39 -2.49
CA GLU A 314 -12.52 -25.74 -2.22
C GLU A 314 -13.66 -26.60 -1.60
N PRO A 315 -13.73 -27.92 -1.85
CA PRO A 315 -14.85 -28.80 -1.44
C PRO A 315 -15.12 -28.95 0.06
N TYR A 316 -14.38 -28.25 0.92
CA TYR A 316 -14.51 -28.31 2.39
C TYR A 316 -14.42 -26.93 3.07
N MET A 317 -14.46 -25.84 2.29
CA MET A 317 -14.69 -24.48 2.77
C MET A 317 -16.18 -24.19 2.59
N ASP A 318 -16.98 -24.14 3.66
CA ASP A 318 -18.34 -23.60 3.54
C ASP A 318 -18.25 -22.14 3.07
N GLN A 319 -18.72 -21.91 1.84
CA GLN A 319 -18.65 -20.65 1.11
C GLN A 319 -19.52 -19.54 1.72
N ARG A 320 -20.30 -19.82 2.78
CA ARG A 320 -21.21 -18.83 3.37
C ARG A 320 -20.54 -17.79 4.26
N HIS A 321 -19.30 -17.98 4.72
CA HIS A 321 -18.77 -17.21 5.86
C HIS A 321 -17.40 -16.55 5.66
N ASN A 322 -16.81 -16.61 4.46
CA ASN A 322 -15.58 -15.88 4.13
C ASN A 322 -15.80 -14.67 3.20
N HIS A 323 -17.04 -14.21 3.06
CA HIS A 323 -17.31 -12.87 2.54
C HIS A 323 -16.90 -11.84 3.61
N ASN A 324 -15.92 -11.02 3.26
CA ASN A 324 -15.49 -9.76 3.87
C ASN A 324 -15.21 -9.74 5.40
N PRO A 325 -14.05 -9.23 5.84
CA PRO A 325 -13.80 -8.92 7.25
C PRO A 325 -14.57 -7.66 7.72
N ILE A 326 -15.83 -7.51 7.30
CA ILE A 326 -16.73 -6.43 7.74
C ILE A 326 -17.53 -6.87 8.98
N GLU A 327 -17.58 -8.17 9.31
CA GLU A 327 -18.16 -8.62 10.58
C GLU A 327 -17.12 -8.59 11.71
N THR A 328 -17.02 -7.45 12.37
CA THR A 328 -16.47 -7.34 13.74
C THR A 328 -17.21 -8.31 14.66
N GLY A 329 -16.59 -9.44 15.06
CA GLY A 329 -17.06 -10.24 16.20
C GLY A 329 -17.18 -11.76 16.06
N LYS A 330 -16.50 -12.44 15.12
CA LYS A 330 -16.50 -13.93 15.12
C LYS A 330 -15.59 -14.50 16.22
N ASN A 331 -16.20 -15.09 17.25
CA ASN A 331 -15.52 -15.84 18.31
C ASN A 331 -14.97 -17.16 17.73
N LEU A 332 -13.64 -17.31 17.70
CA LEU A 332 -12.99 -18.58 17.38
C LEU A 332 -13.38 -19.65 18.40
N ARG A 333 -13.23 -20.92 18.03
CA ARG A 333 -13.60 -22.04 18.90
C ARG A 333 -12.40 -22.89 19.26
N LYS A 334 -12.51 -23.48 20.44
CA LYS A 334 -11.55 -24.41 21.03
C LYS A 334 -12.25 -25.71 21.41
N VAL A 335 -11.63 -26.84 21.07
CA VAL A 335 -12.05 -28.18 21.53
C VAL A 335 -11.01 -28.71 22.51
N THR A 336 -11.45 -29.10 23.70
CA THR A 336 -10.57 -29.59 24.77
C THR A 336 -11.01 -30.97 25.25
N ILE A 337 -10.04 -31.87 25.43
CA ILE A 337 -10.15 -33.08 26.27
C ILE A 337 -9.31 -32.84 27.51
N ASN A 338 -9.90 -32.98 28.69
CA ASN A 338 -9.21 -32.79 29.98
C ASN A 338 -9.01 -34.14 30.70
N ASP A 339 -8.25 -34.07 31.78
CA ASP A 339 -8.06 -35.14 32.76
C ASP A 339 -7.33 -36.37 32.21
N ILE A 340 -6.53 -36.21 31.16
CA ILE A 340 -5.69 -37.27 30.56
C ILE A 340 -4.63 -37.72 31.60
N PRO A 341 -4.51 -39.00 31.95
CA PRO A 341 -3.72 -39.44 33.13
C PRO A 341 -2.20 -39.24 33.00
N HIS A 342 -1.65 -39.38 31.80
CA HIS A 342 -0.21 -39.44 31.58
C HIS A 342 0.22 -38.59 30.38
N GLU A 343 1.40 -37.97 30.48
CA GLU A 343 1.97 -37.11 29.43
C GLU A 343 2.13 -37.85 28.10
N GLN A 344 2.61 -39.10 28.15
CA GLN A 344 2.82 -39.92 26.95
C GLN A 344 1.50 -40.19 26.21
N MET A 345 0.39 -40.36 26.94
CA MET A 345 -0.93 -40.50 26.36
C MET A 345 -1.38 -39.19 25.71
N ALA A 346 -1.28 -38.06 26.41
CA ALA A 346 -1.68 -36.75 25.87
C ALA A 346 -0.85 -36.37 24.62
N LYS A 347 0.46 -36.66 24.64
CA LYS A 347 1.36 -36.50 23.49
C LYS A 347 0.93 -37.37 22.31
N GLY A 348 0.65 -38.66 22.56
CA GLY A 348 0.18 -39.59 21.53
C GLY A 348 -1.15 -39.17 20.92
N MET A 349 -2.09 -38.68 21.75
CA MET A 349 -3.37 -38.14 21.29
C MET A 349 -3.18 -36.89 20.41
N ALA A 350 -2.28 -35.98 20.80
CA ALA A 350 -1.96 -34.80 20.01
C ALA A 350 -1.34 -35.17 18.65
N GLU A 351 -0.36 -36.08 18.62
CA GLU A 351 0.28 -36.55 17.39
C GLU A 351 -0.72 -37.26 16.46
N PHE A 352 -1.54 -38.15 17.01
CA PHE A 352 -2.60 -38.84 16.27
C PHE A 352 -3.62 -37.84 15.69
N THR A 353 -4.04 -36.86 16.49
CA THR A 353 -4.98 -35.82 16.05
C THR A 353 -4.38 -35.03 14.87
N ARG A 354 -3.12 -34.60 14.95
CA ARG A 354 -2.44 -33.90 13.85
C ARG A 354 -2.36 -34.75 12.57
N GLN A 355 -2.14 -36.06 12.68
CA GLN A 355 -2.07 -36.93 11.50
C GLN A 355 -3.43 -37.09 10.80
N ASN A 356 -4.53 -37.06 11.56
CA ASN A 356 -5.88 -37.41 11.06
C ASN A 356 -6.82 -36.22 10.87
N THR A 357 -6.33 -34.98 10.97
CA THR A 357 -7.16 -33.77 10.85
C THR A 357 -6.54 -32.68 9.96
N TRP A 358 -5.47 -33.00 9.22
CA TRP A 358 -4.77 -32.02 8.40
C TRP A 358 -5.67 -31.43 7.30
N ASP A 359 -6.49 -32.27 6.69
CA ASP A 359 -7.50 -31.95 5.67
C ASP A 359 -8.49 -30.88 6.15
N MET A 360 -8.85 -30.94 7.43
CA MET A 360 -9.82 -30.05 8.05
C MET A 360 -9.16 -28.77 8.60
N LEU A 361 -8.04 -28.92 9.30
CA LEU A 361 -7.47 -27.87 10.15
C LEU A 361 -6.38 -27.04 9.46
N THR A 362 -5.82 -27.47 8.32
CA THR A 362 -4.79 -26.68 7.59
C THR A 362 -5.37 -25.67 6.59
N ASN A 363 -6.69 -25.73 6.34
CA ASN A 363 -7.34 -24.84 5.37
C ASN A 363 -7.19 -23.36 5.74
N GLY A 364 -7.21 -23.03 7.03
CA GLY A 364 -6.97 -21.68 7.52
C GLY A 364 -5.49 -21.31 7.66
N ASN A 365 -4.55 -22.09 7.10
CA ASN A 365 -3.12 -21.76 7.15
C ASN A 365 -2.57 -21.24 5.81
N VAL A 366 -3.24 -21.52 4.69
CA VAL A 366 -2.80 -21.04 3.37
C VAL A 366 -4.00 -20.47 2.64
N PHE A 367 -3.97 -19.17 2.36
CA PHE A 367 -5.05 -18.43 1.74
C PHE A 367 -4.61 -17.89 0.38
N LEU A 368 -5.57 -17.71 -0.52
CA LEU A 368 -5.36 -16.92 -1.73
C LEU A 368 -6.25 -15.70 -1.64
N ILE A 369 -5.63 -14.57 -1.96
CA ILE A 369 -6.20 -13.24 -1.91
C ILE A 369 -6.15 -12.74 -3.35
N GLU A 370 -7.32 -12.41 -3.89
CA GLU A 370 -7.43 -11.79 -5.19
C GLU A 370 -7.36 -10.27 -5.03
N TYR A 371 -6.37 -9.67 -5.67
CA TYR A 371 -6.28 -8.25 -5.95
C TYR A 371 -6.76 -7.98 -7.39
N PRO A 372 -7.08 -6.75 -7.80
CA PRO A 372 -7.56 -6.46 -9.16
C PRO A 372 -6.61 -6.86 -10.30
N ASP A 373 -5.31 -6.84 -10.06
CA ASP A 373 -4.22 -7.05 -11.02
C ASP A 373 -3.46 -8.37 -10.83
N ARG A 374 -3.57 -8.99 -9.66
CA ARG A 374 -2.78 -10.16 -9.27
C ARG A 374 -3.48 -11.02 -8.23
N LEU A 375 -2.91 -12.20 -8.00
CA LEU A 375 -3.19 -13.04 -6.85
C LEU A 375 -2.04 -12.92 -5.85
N MET A 376 -2.36 -13.07 -4.58
CA MET A 376 -1.38 -13.21 -3.51
C MET A 376 -1.75 -14.42 -2.65
N MET A 377 -0.77 -15.25 -2.35
CA MET A 377 -0.95 -16.35 -1.42
C MET A 377 -0.35 -16.00 -0.06
N LYS A 378 -1.12 -16.19 1.00
CA LYS A 378 -0.71 -15.92 2.37
C LYS A 378 -0.62 -17.21 3.18
N VAL A 379 0.53 -17.47 3.77
CA VAL A 379 0.81 -18.64 4.61
C VAL A 379 0.95 -18.19 6.06
N VAL A 380 0.05 -18.59 6.97
CA VAL A 380 0.00 -18.11 8.36
C VAL A 380 0.28 -19.22 9.39
N GLY A 381 0.58 -18.79 10.61
CA GLY A 381 0.80 -19.71 11.74
C GLY A 381 2.16 -20.41 11.67
N ILE A 382 3.18 -19.67 11.20
CA ILE A 382 4.54 -20.18 11.00
C ILE A 382 5.37 -19.78 12.23
N LYS A 383 6.04 -20.74 12.87
CA LYS A 383 7.01 -20.41 13.91
C LYS A 383 8.31 -19.88 13.29
N HIS A 384 8.96 -18.94 13.96
CA HIS A 384 10.15 -18.24 13.44
C HIS A 384 11.26 -19.19 12.93
N GLU A 385 11.47 -20.32 13.61
CA GLU A 385 12.49 -21.31 13.24
C GLU A 385 12.24 -22.00 11.88
N TRP A 386 11.02 -21.91 11.33
CA TRP A 386 10.66 -22.52 10.05
C TRP A 386 10.51 -21.51 8.93
N THR A 387 10.47 -20.21 9.24
CA THR A 387 10.10 -19.16 8.28
C THR A 387 11.03 -19.14 7.09
N SER A 388 12.35 -19.11 7.30
CA SER A 388 13.33 -19.09 6.20
C SER A 388 13.22 -20.31 5.28
N TYR A 389 12.99 -21.50 5.86
CA TYR A 389 12.80 -22.73 5.10
C TYR A 389 11.49 -22.73 4.29
N MET A 390 10.40 -22.24 4.89
CA MET A 390 9.11 -22.15 4.20
C MET A 390 9.14 -21.09 3.10
N MET A 391 9.88 -19.99 3.29
CA MET A 391 10.06 -18.96 2.26
C MET A 391 10.81 -19.51 1.04
N SER A 392 11.96 -20.17 1.27
CA SER A 392 12.77 -20.71 0.18
C SER A 392 12.02 -21.77 -0.61
N GLU A 393 11.28 -22.64 0.07
CA GLU A 393 10.47 -23.65 -0.60
C GLU A 393 9.26 -23.06 -1.33
N SER A 394 8.61 -22.04 -0.74
CA SER A 394 7.52 -21.32 -1.42
C SER A 394 8.02 -20.67 -2.71
N LEU A 395 9.19 -20.03 -2.68
CA LEU A 395 9.83 -19.48 -3.86
C LEU A 395 10.17 -20.57 -4.89
N ARG A 396 10.76 -21.69 -4.45
CA ARG A 396 11.12 -22.81 -5.34
C ARG A 396 9.91 -23.41 -6.03
N LEU A 397 8.82 -23.68 -5.29
CA LEU A 397 7.58 -24.20 -5.84
C LEU A 397 6.91 -23.21 -6.78
N THR A 398 6.95 -21.92 -6.44
CA THR A 398 6.39 -20.86 -7.29
C THR A 398 7.17 -20.73 -8.60
N ARG A 399 8.51 -20.72 -8.56
CA ARG A 399 9.37 -20.71 -9.77
C ARG A 399 9.20 -21.95 -10.65
N GLY A 400 8.83 -23.08 -10.07
CA GLY A 400 8.48 -24.30 -10.80
C GLY A 400 7.17 -24.20 -11.58
N GLN A 401 6.40 -23.12 -11.40
CA GLN A 401 5.17 -22.86 -12.15
C GLN A 401 5.26 -21.53 -12.91
N VAL A 402 5.73 -20.45 -12.25
CA VAL A 402 5.90 -19.11 -12.80
C VAL A 402 7.36 -18.90 -13.21
N LEU A 403 7.64 -18.93 -14.51
CA LEU A 403 8.98 -18.64 -15.03
C LEU A 403 9.41 -17.22 -14.62
N ASN A 404 10.67 -17.06 -14.21
CA ASN A 404 11.25 -15.77 -13.80
C ASN A 404 10.57 -15.09 -12.60
N TYR A 405 9.90 -15.86 -11.73
CA TYR A 405 9.34 -15.31 -10.49
C TYR A 405 10.43 -14.81 -9.54
N GLN A 406 10.28 -13.56 -9.11
CA GLN A 406 11.29 -12.82 -8.38
C GLN A 406 11.24 -13.10 -6.87
N GLU A 407 12.41 -13.15 -6.24
CA GLU A 407 12.54 -13.46 -4.81
C GLU A 407 11.87 -12.40 -3.92
N PHE A 408 11.93 -11.12 -4.30
CA PHE A 408 11.31 -10.03 -3.55
C PHE A 408 9.79 -10.12 -3.46
N ASN A 409 9.14 -10.95 -4.31
CA ASN A 409 7.71 -11.22 -4.22
C ASN A 409 7.36 -12.21 -3.10
N VAL A 410 8.35 -12.83 -2.44
CA VAL A 410 8.14 -13.69 -1.26
C VAL A 410 8.62 -12.94 -0.02
N ARG A 411 7.68 -12.55 0.84
CA ARG A 411 7.94 -11.67 1.99
C ARG A 411 7.58 -12.35 3.30
N LYS A 412 8.43 -12.20 4.31
CA LYS A 412 8.09 -12.49 5.70
C LYS A 412 7.40 -11.27 6.30
N VAL A 413 6.37 -11.52 7.10
CA VAL A 413 5.80 -10.52 7.99
C VAL A 413 5.71 -11.11 9.39
N THR A 414 6.23 -10.38 10.37
CA THR A 414 6.17 -10.75 11.78
C THR A 414 4.85 -10.27 12.37
N GLN A 415 4.11 -11.12 13.09
CA GLN A 415 2.91 -10.68 13.79
C GLN A 415 3.25 -9.72 14.94
N ALA A 416 2.30 -8.84 15.29
CA ALA A 416 2.47 -7.87 16.36
C ALA A 416 2.71 -8.50 17.74
N ASP A 417 2.27 -9.75 17.93
CA ASP A 417 2.49 -10.54 19.14
C ASP A 417 3.91 -11.13 19.25
N GLY A 418 4.71 -11.04 18.17
CA GLY A 418 6.06 -11.56 18.10
C GLY A 418 6.18 -13.09 18.24
N LYS A 419 5.07 -13.83 18.10
CA LYS A 419 5.04 -15.28 18.35
C LYS A 419 5.06 -16.11 17.08
N TYR A 420 4.47 -15.57 16.01
CA TYR A 420 4.38 -16.24 14.71
C TYR A 420 4.72 -15.27 13.57
N ASP A 421 5.18 -15.85 12.48
CA ASP A 421 5.33 -15.21 11.18
C ASP A 421 4.18 -15.62 10.25
N TRP A 422 3.97 -14.81 9.21
CA TRP A 422 3.37 -15.27 7.97
C TRP A 422 4.27 -14.97 6.78
N ILE A 423 4.03 -15.71 5.69
CA ILE A 423 4.69 -15.52 4.41
C ILE A 423 3.66 -15.04 3.39
N GLU A 424 4.01 -14.02 2.62
CA GLU A 424 3.24 -13.53 1.49
C GLU A 424 3.97 -13.88 0.20
N ILE A 425 3.28 -14.56 -0.72
CA ILE A 425 3.73 -14.91 -2.07
C ILE A 425 2.88 -14.06 -3.02
N ASP A 426 3.41 -12.90 -3.38
CA ASP A 426 2.68 -11.82 -4.05
C ASP A 426 2.92 -11.81 -5.58
N ASN A 427 2.14 -11.05 -6.35
CA ASN A 427 2.34 -10.94 -7.80
C ASN A 427 2.24 -12.27 -8.56
N LEU A 428 1.31 -13.13 -8.13
CA LEU A 428 0.90 -14.30 -8.91
C LEU A 428 -0.09 -13.84 -10.02
N PRO A 429 -0.03 -14.38 -11.24
CA PRO A 429 -0.95 -13.96 -12.32
C PRO A 429 -2.43 -14.25 -12.02
N LYS A 430 -3.35 -13.41 -12.50
CA LYS A 430 -4.79 -13.53 -12.20
C LYS A 430 -5.46 -14.75 -12.80
N ASP A 431 -5.09 -15.09 -14.02
CA ASP A 431 -5.56 -16.24 -14.79
C ASP A 431 -5.05 -17.58 -14.22
N TRP A 432 -4.22 -17.55 -13.16
CA TRP A 432 -3.55 -18.72 -12.60
C TRP A 432 -4.24 -19.33 -11.39
N GLN A 433 -5.53 -19.07 -11.18
CA GLN A 433 -6.27 -19.57 -10.02
C GLN A 433 -6.12 -21.09 -9.83
N ALA A 434 -6.16 -21.88 -10.91
CA ALA A 434 -5.94 -23.33 -10.85
C ALA A 434 -4.52 -23.71 -10.39
N ILE A 435 -3.50 -22.96 -10.83
CA ILE A 435 -2.10 -23.17 -10.46
C ILE A 435 -1.88 -22.77 -8.99
N SER A 436 -2.42 -21.62 -8.59
CA SER A 436 -2.41 -21.12 -7.23
C SER A 436 -3.11 -22.07 -6.26
N ASN A 437 -4.19 -22.74 -6.68
CA ASN A 437 -4.85 -23.77 -5.89
C ASN A 437 -3.97 -25.04 -5.73
N ARG A 438 -3.29 -25.48 -6.80
CA ARG A 438 -2.31 -26.59 -6.67
C ARG A 438 -1.16 -26.24 -5.74
N LEU A 439 -0.59 -25.04 -5.88
CA LEU A 439 0.48 -24.57 -5.00
C LEU A 439 0.03 -24.52 -3.54
N ARG A 440 -1.18 -24.00 -3.29
CA ARG A 440 -1.81 -23.97 -1.96
C ARG A 440 -1.94 -25.36 -1.37
N LYS A 441 -2.47 -26.31 -2.14
CA LYS A 441 -2.61 -27.72 -1.73
C LYS A 441 -1.25 -28.34 -1.40
N ASN A 442 -0.26 -28.17 -2.27
CA ASN A 442 1.10 -28.70 -2.06
C ASN A 442 1.75 -28.15 -0.78
N LEU A 443 1.57 -26.85 -0.50
CA LEU A 443 2.09 -26.23 0.73
C LEU A 443 1.37 -26.76 1.97
N ARG A 444 0.03 -26.89 1.93
CA ARG A 444 -0.75 -27.47 3.04
C ARG A 444 -0.34 -28.90 3.34
N GLU A 445 -0.22 -29.75 2.32
CA GLU A 445 0.19 -31.15 2.46
C GLU A 445 1.63 -31.25 2.99
N LYS A 446 2.56 -30.51 2.38
CA LYS A 446 3.98 -30.53 2.78
C LYS A 446 4.21 -30.03 4.20
N TYR A 447 3.44 -29.04 4.64
CA TYR A 447 3.64 -28.37 5.92
C TYR A 447 2.55 -28.64 6.96
N ALA A 448 1.67 -29.61 6.70
CA ALA A 448 0.55 -29.97 7.56
C ALA A 448 0.97 -30.12 9.03
N GLN A 449 2.01 -30.91 9.30
CA GLN A 449 2.47 -31.13 10.67
C GLN A 449 2.97 -29.86 11.36
N LYS A 450 3.62 -28.94 10.62
CA LYS A 450 4.06 -27.64 11.17
C LYS A 450 2.86 -26.77 11.51
N PHE A 451 1.88 -26.65 10.60
CA PHE A 451 0.65 -25.90 10.85
C PHE A 451 -0.16 -26.47 12.01
N LEU A 452 -0.29 -27.79 12.10
CA LEU A 452 -1.07 -28.41 13.17
C LEU A 452 -0.35 -28.38 14.51
N SER A 453 0.97 -28.21 14.53
CA SER A 453 1.71 -27.98 15.78
C SER A 453 1.38 -26.64 16.45
N THR A 454 0.79 -25.68 15.72
CA THR A 454 0.33 -24.40 16.26
C THR A 454 -1.15 -24.41 16.62
N ARG A 455 -1.91 -25.42 16.19
CA ARG A 455 -3.35 -25.59 16.48
C ARG A 455 -3.67 -26.68 17.49
N VAL A 456 -2.87 -27.74 17.53
CA VAL A 456 -3.06 -28.92 18.38
C VAL A 456 -1.93 -28.96 19.41
N SER A 457 -2.26 -28.82 20.68
CA SER A 457 -1.31 -28.85 21.78
C SER A 457 -1.79 -29.76 22.91
N TYR A 458 -0.87 -30.16 23.78
CA TYR A 458 -1.19 -30.78 25.05
C TYR A 458 -0.41 -30.07 26.15
N GLY A 459 -0.89 -30.17 27.38
CA GLY A 459 -0.23 -29.55 28.53
C GLY A 459 -0.70 -30.13 29.85
N LYS A 460 -0.02 -29.75 30.93
CA LYS A 460 -0.32 -30.21 32.29
C LYS A 460 -1.33 -29.28 32.96
N GLN A 461 -2.33 -29.87 33.61
CA GLN A 461 -3.32 -29.19 34.45
C GLN A 461 -2.80 -29.03 35.89
N SER A 462 -3.43 -28.13 36.66
CA SER A 462 -3.09 -27.90 38.07
C SER A 462 -3.25 -29.14 38.95
N ASN A 463 -4.15 -30.06 38.58
CA ASN A 463 -4.38 -31.33 39.28
C ASN A 463 -3.36 -32.43 38.92
N GLY A 464 -2.32 -32.12 38.14
CA GLY A 464 -1.26 -33.06 37.75
C GLY A 464 -1.59 -33.91 36.52
N LYS A 465 -2.85 -33.92 36.06
CA LYS A 465 -3.29 -34.56 34.82
C LYS A 465 -2.96 -33.69 33.60
N PHE A 466 -3.32 -34.14 32.41
CA PHE A 466 -3.01 -33.47 31.15
C PHE A 466 -4.27 -33.15 30.34
N TYR A 467 -4.17 -32.18 29.45
CA TYR A 467 -5.21 -31.84 28.48
C TYR A 467 -4.70 -31.97 27.05
N LEU A 468 -5.62 -32.14 26.12
CA LEU A 468 -5.44 -31.95 24.68
C LEU A 468 -6.30 -30.77 24.25
N ASP A 469 -5.71 -29.82 23.55
CA ASP A 469 -6.38 -28.64 23.00
C ASP A 469 -6.26 -28.59 21.48
N VAL A 470 -7.37 -28.26 20.83
CA VAL A 470 -7.41 -27.84 19.43
C VAL A 470 -8.03 -26.46 19.35
N ILE A 471 -7.27 -25.47 18.87
CA ILE A 471 -7.65 -24.04 18.86
C ILE A 471 -7.87 -23.50 17.44
N ASN A 472 -8.35 -22.26 17.37
CA ASN A 472 -8.57 -21.51 16.12
C ASN A 472 -9.51 -22.26 15.15
N ILE A 473 -10.61 -22.80 15.68
CA ILE A 473 -11.61 -23.51 14.88
C ILE A 473 -12.64 -22.48 14.39
N GLU A 474 -12.81 -22.44 13.08
CA GLU A 474 -13.47 -21.35 12.36
C GLU A 474 -15.01 -21.30 12.57
N SER A 475 -15.65 -22.41 12.96
CA SER A 475 -17.11 -22.51 13.07
C SER A 475 -17.59 -23.55 14.08
N LEU A 476 -18.85 -23.45 14.50
CA LEU A 476 -19.47 -24.45 15.39
C LEU A 476 -19.55 -25.81 14.72
N ASP A 477 -19.92 -25.85 13.45
CA ASP A 477 -20.07 -27.11 12.70
C ASP A 477 -18.74 -27.86 12.59
N ARG A 478 -17.64 -27.14 12.31
CA ARG A 478 -16.30 -27.75 12.33
C ARG A 478 -15.88 -28.19 13.72
N ALA A 479 -16.22 -27.43 14.76
CA ALA A 479 -15.93 -27.82 16.13
C ALA A 479 -16.73 -29.08 16.54
N ASN A 480 -17.99 -29.20 16.08
CA ASN A 480 -18.83 -30.38 16.28
C ASN A 480 -18.30 -31.60 15.51
N GLU A 481 -17.89 -31.42 14.25
CA GLU A 481 -17.27 -32.48 13.45
C GLU A 481 -15.98 -32.98 14.11
N LEU A 482 -15.10 -32.06 14.50
CA LEU A 482 -13.86 -32.40 15.21
C LEU A 482 -14.16 -33.12 16.54
N SER A 483 -15.09 -32.59 17.33
CA SER A 483 -15.51 -33.19 18.60
C SER A 483 -16.01 -34.62 18.39
N THR A 484 -16.78 -34.86 17.34
CA THR A 484 -17.27 -36.21 16.98
C THR A 484 -16.13 -37.15 16.61
N ARG A 485 -15.16 -36.69 15.78
CA ARG A 485 -13.98 -37.48 15.43
C ARG A 485 -13.14 -37.81 16.67
N LEU A 486 -12.86 -36.81 17.51
CA LEU A 486 -12.11 -36.97 18.75
C LEU A 486 -12.79 -37.93 19.73
N ASN A 487 -14.12 -37.82 19.90
CA ASN A 487 -14.86 -38.72 20.78
C ASN A 487 -14.88 -40.17 20.28
N ARG A 488 -14.80 -40.38 18.96
CA ARG A 488 -14.65 -41.72 18.35
C ARG A 488 -13.26 -42.29 18.58
N TRP A 489 -12.21 -41.47 18.45
CA TRP A 489 -10.82 -41.91 18.62
C TRP A 489 -10.42 -42.08 20.08
N PHE A 490 -10.95 -41.22 20.94
CA PHE A 490 -10.62 -41.11 22.36
C PHE A 490 -11.92 -41.05 23.18
N PRO A 491 -12.63 -42.19 23.32
CA PRO A 491 -13.88 -42.22 24.06
C PRO A 491 -13.62 -42.06 25.57
N GLY A 492 -14.23 -41.06 26.21
CA GLY A 492 -14.09 -40.81 27.66
C GLY A 492 -14.84 -41.80 28.58
N ALA A 493 -15.27 -42.95 28.06
CA ALA A 493 -16.21 -43.86 28.73
C ALA A 493 -15.62 -44.66 29.90
N THR A 494 -14.29 -44.67 30.07
CA THR A 494 -13.59 -45.41 31.13
C THR A 494 -13.22 -44.56 32.36
N ASN A 495 -13.74 -43.32 32.49
CA ASN A 495 -13.33 -42.33 33.50
C ASN A 495 -11.83 -41.94 33.46
N GLU A 496 -11.10 -42.32 32.41
CA GLU A 496 -9.69 -41.96 32.27
C GLU A 496 -9.50 -40.49 31.90
N TYR A 497 -10.44 -39.88 31.15
CA TYR A 497 -10.42 -38.47 30.74
C TYR A 497 -11.82 -38.01 30.28
N THR A 498 -12.04 -36.71 30.07
CA THR A 498 -13.35 -36.16 29.70
C THR A 498 -13.70 -36.41 28.23
N THR A 499 -14.99 -36.40 27.88
CA THR A 499 -15.40 -36.23 26.48
C THR A 499 -14.94 -34.86 25.94
N PRO A 500 -14.75 -34.69 24.62
CA PRO A 500 -14.36 -33.41 24.04
C PRO A 500 -15.40 -32.31 24.32
N LYS A 501 -14.93 -31.14 24.76
CA LYS A 501 -15.77 -29.97 25.06
C LYS A 501 -15.45 -28.82 24.12
N ILE A 502 -16.48 -28.19 23.57
CA ILE A 502 -16.36 -27.00 22.71
C ILE A 502 -16.52 -25.75 23.56
N THR A 503 -15.61 -24.79 23.42
CA THR A 503 -15.64 -23.48 24.08
C THR A 503 -15.35 -22.37 23.08
N MET A 504 -15.77 -21.13 23.41
CA MET A 504 -15.34 -19.94 22.67
C MET A 504 -13.95 -19.52 23.14
N GLN A 505 -13.14 -19.03 22.21
CA GLN A 505 -11.76 -18.61 22.40
C GLN A 505 -11.64 -17.09 22.44
#